data_AF-A0A1L9QLR7-F1
#
_entry.id   AF-A0A1L9QLR7-F1
#
_cell.length_a   1.000
_cell.length_b   1.000
_cell.length_c   1.000
_cell.angle_alpha   90.00
_cell.angle_beta   90.00
_cell.angle_gamma   90.00
#
_symmetry.space_group_name_H-M   'P 1'
#
loop_
_entity.id
_entity.type
_entity.pdbx_description
1 polymer ?
#
loop_
_entity_poly.entity_id
_entity_poly.type
_entity_poly.pdbx_seq_one_letter_code
_entity_poly.pdbx_strand_id
1 'polypeptide(L)'
;MERILVWFCGTGTKESEQKKEFGDTIDGYSTSFFISGVGTDEMKNDVLELNDESGFFESINPWRKTRLSTTAMIKGYQEEEHLIGSLTIFKVLEIMKDQDKVELTIGGHSRGAAVGIIGFLTTLLAAAESDNYTQLWACVSNIHIIAVDPVQGRQEEKDDTNDMMGLPANWSVDRVIQQIQDKLFGGKSVFTVTVYTARFDVREQFRLDSRWEQWIETNKDSILQNKGSAELYIAGFRHSSMVCAADEITEIYRECTPRGLMKQILKTDVTRIEREGYYKTLRDTENSMLKTLKENPNDPKLKKLVERTELSSYKLGKIFSWLKKYTGTPLADLVKDNPIDPDFKYARRYVFYNR
;
A
#
# COMPACT_ATOMS: atom_id res chain seq x y z
N MET A 1 0.00 5.89 -25.96
CA MET A 1 -0.21 6.26 -24.55
C MET A 1 0.38 5.15 -23.73
N GLU A 2 1.41 5.46 -22.96
CA GLU A 2 2.15 4.49 -22.17
C GLU A 2 1.53 4.35 -20.78
N ARG A 3 1.29 3.11 -20.33
CA ARG A 3 0.75 2.84 -18.99
C ARG A 3 1.77 2.06 -18.17
N ILE A 4 2.23 2.67 -17.08
CA ILE A 4 3.29 2.13 -16.24
C ILE A 4 2.71 1.75 -14.88
N LEU A 5 2.91 0.51 -14.46
CA LEU A 5 2.65 0.05 -13.09
C LEU A 5 3.96 -0.06 -12.32
N VAL A 6 4.01 0.54 -11.13
CA VAL A 6 5.06 0.32 -10.14
C VAL A 6 4.39 -0.28 -8.90
N TRP A 7 4.83 -1.45 -8.46
CA TRP A 7 4.25 -2.14 -7.31
C TRP A 7 5.29 -2.51 -6.25
N PHE A 8 5.13 -1.98 -5.04
CA PHE A 8 5.97 -2.31 -3.88
C PHE A 8 5.37 -3.47 -3.08
N CYS A 9 6.03 -4.62 -3.08
CA CYS A 9 5.54 -5.83 -2.41
C CYS A 9 5.58 -5.72 -0.87
N GLY A 10 4.72 -6.48 -0.21
CA GLY A 10 4.70 -6.59 1.25
C GLY A 10 5.92 -7.32 1.81
N THR A 11 6.17 -7.20 3.11
CA THR A 11 7.32 -7.81 3.80
C THR A 11 7.46 -9.30 3.50
N GLY A 12 8.65 -9.72 3.07
CA GLY A 12 8.95 -11.11 2.76
C GLY A 12 8.29 -11.65 1.48
N THR A 13 7.60 -10.82 0.70
CA THR A 13 6.99 -11.21 -0.57
C THR A 13 7.91 -10.88 -1.73
N LYS A 14 8.19 -11.87 -2.58
CA LYS A 14 9.02 -11.68 -3.78
C LYS A 14 8.22 -11.03 -4.91
N GLU A 15 8.91 -10.29 -5.78
CA GLU A 15 8.31 -9.68 -6.98
C GLU A 15 7.54 -10.69 -7.85
N SER A 16 8.11 -11.88 -8.05
CA SER A 16 7.55 -12.93 -8.91
C SER A 16 6.29 -13.56 -8.31
N GLU A 17 6.24 -13.69 -6.98
CA GLU A 17 5.06 -14.16 -6.25
C GLU A 17 3.92 -13.16 -6.38
N GLN A 18 4.17 -11.87 -6.13
CA GLN A 18 3.14 -10.85 -6.22
C GLN A 18 2.64 -10.64 -7.65
N LYS A 19 3.55 -10.69 -8.64
CA LYS A 19 3.19 -10.63 -10.05
C LYS A 19 2.28 -11.79 -10.45
N LYS A 20 2.57 -13.00 -9.97
CA LYS A 20 1.72 -14.18 -10.20
C LYS A 20 0.33 -14.02 -9.57
N GLU A 21 0.23 -13.42 -8.39
CA GLU A 21 -1.06 -13.19 -7.71
C GLU A 21 -1.97 -12.22 -8.48
N PHE A 22 -1.39 -11.25 -9.18
CA PHE A 22 -2.14 -10.35 -10.05
C PHE A 22 -2.46 -10.97 -11.42
N GLY A 23 -1.54 -11.75 -12.00
CA GLY A 23 -1.74 -12.41 -13.29
C GLY A 23 -2.18 -11.42 -14.37
N ASP A 24 -3.11 -11.83 -15.23
CA ASP A 24 -3.62 -11.06 -16.39
C ASP A 24 -4.25 -9.70 -16.03
N THR A 25 -4.47 -9.43 -14.74
CA THR A 25 -4.97 -8.12 -14.27
C THR A 25 -4.06 -6.97 -14.68
N ILE A 26 -2.75 -7.22 -14.83
CA ILE A 26 -1.77 -6.19 -15.18
C ILE A 26 -1.53 -6.07 -16.69
N ASP A 27 -2.26 -6.83 -17.53
CA ASP A 27 -2.10 -6.78 -19.00
C ASP A 27 -2.53 -5.43 -19.59
N GLY A 28 -3.31 -4.64 -18.84
CA GLY A 28 -3.67 -3.27 -19.19
C GLY A 28 -2.51 -2.27 -19.10
N TYR A 29 -1.36 -2.67 -18.55
CA TYR A 29 -0.14 -1.88 -18.44
C TYR A 29 0.88 -2.31 -19.49
N SER A 30 1.41 -1.35 -20.25
CA SER A 30 2.52 -1.58 -21.19
C SER A 30 3.78 -2.06 -20.46
N THR A 31 4.02 -1.50 -19.28
CA THR A 31 5.20 -1.77 -18.48
C THR A 31 4.82 -1.95 -17.01
N SER A 32 5.35 -2.98 -16.36
CA SER A 32 5.10 -3.26 -14.94
C SER A 32 6.39 -3.56 -14.18
N PHE A 33 6.67 -2.82 -13.11
CA PHE A 33 7.74 -3.05 -12.16
C PHE A 33 7.17 -3.59 -10.86
N PHE A 34 7.69 -4.73 -10.41
CA PHE A 34 7.44 -5.23 -9.07
C PHE A 34 8.74 -5.11 -8.29
N ILE A 35 8.65 -4.57 -7.09
CA ILE A 35 9.78 -4.38 -6.20
C ILE A 35 9.58 -5.35 -5.05
N SER A 36 10.53 -6.25 -4.85
CA SER A 36 10.47 -7.23 -3.76
C SER A 36 10.36 -6.53 -2.40
N GLY A 37 9.65 -7.18 -1.47
CA GLY A 37 9.38 -6.60 -0.18
C GLY A 37 10.58 -6.62 0.76
N VAL A 38 10.53 -5.76 1.78
CA VAL A 38 11.54 -5.73 2.86
C VAL A 38 11.74 -7.13 3.44
N GLY A 39 13.01 -7.52 3.64
CA GLY A 39 13.40 -8.80 4.25
C GLY A 39 13.56 -9.96 3.28
N THR A 40 13.25 -9.81 1.98
CA THR A 40 13.63 -10.80 0.97
C THR A 40 15.11 -10.70 0.63
N ASP A 41 15.68 -11.77 0.08
CA ASP A 41 17.10 -11.78 -0.31
C ASP A 41 17.34 -10.95 -1.57
N GLU A 42 16.37 -10.91 -2.49
CA GLU A 42 16.40 -10.03 -3.66
C GLU A 42 16.55 -8.55 -3.24
N MET A 43 15.75 -8.11 -2.26
CA MET A 43 15.81 -6.74 -1.76
C MET A 43 17.15 -6.41 -1.09
N LYS A 44 17.71 -7.35 -0.32
CA LYS A 44 19.03 -7.18 0.30
C LYS A 44 20.13 -7.08 -0.75
N ASN A 45 20.08 -7.93 -1.78
CA ASN A 45 21.06 -7.90 -2.86
C ASN A 45 20.97 -6.58 -3.62
N ASP A 46 19.77 -6.13 -3.96
CA ASP A 46 19.60 -4.84 -4.63
C ASP A 46 20.23 -3.71 -3.80
N VAL A 47 20.00 -3.66 -2.48
CA VAL A 47 20.61 -2.67 -1.58
C VAL A 47 22.14 -2.78 -1.54
N LEU A 48 22.69 -3.99 -1.47
CA LEU A 48 24.14 -4.21 -1.49
C LEU A 48 24.76 -3.71 -2.79
N GLU A 49 24.12 -3.95 -3.94
CA GLU A 49 24.54 -3.42 -5.24
C GLU A 49 24.47 -1.89 -5.30
N LEU A 50 23.60 -1.24 -4.51
CA LEU A 50 23.58 0.22 -4.41
C LEU A 50 24.78 0.77 -3.65
N ASN A 51 25.22 0.05 -2.64
CA ASN A 51 26.34 0.43 -1.77
C ASN A 51 27.70 0.10 -2.40
N ASP A 52 27.73 -0.84 -3.35
CA ASP A 52 28.91 -1.08 -4.19
C ASP A 52 29.02 0.03 -5.25
N GLU A 53 29.90 0.99 -5.01
CA GLU A 53 30.14 2.15 -5.88
C GLU A 53 30.60 1.78 -7.31
N SER A 54 30.91 0.50 -7.59
CA SER A 54 31.72 0.08 -8.73
C SER A 54 31.01 -0.74 -9.83
N GLY A 55 29.82 -1.29 -9.61
CA GLY A 55 29.34 -2.40 -10.45
C GLY A 55 28.22 -2.11 -11.46
N PHE A 56 27.10 -1.55 -11.01
CA PHE A 56 25.84 -1.67 -11.77
C PHE A 56 25.43 -0.40 -12.54
N PHE A 57 26.01 0.76 -12.24
CA PHE A 57 25.43 2.06 -12.61
C PHE A 57 26.30 2.96 -13.52
N GLU A 58 27.38 2.46 -14.11
CA GLU A 58 28.13 3.22 -15.13
C GLU A 58 27.27 3.56 -16.37
N SER A 59 26.15 2.86 -16.60
CA SER A 59 25.24 3.08 -17.74
C SER A 59 24.10 4.10 -17.50
N ILE A 60 23.82 4.52 -16.24
CA ILE A 60 22.74 5.50 -15.91
C ILE A 60 23.32 6.92 -15.71
N ASN A 61 24.31 7.26 -16.55
CA ASN A 61 25.25 8.36 -16.33
C ASN A 61 24.82 9.80 -16.74
N PRO A 62 23.51 10.14 -16.69
CA PRO A 62 23.11 11.53 -16.42
C PRO A 62 22.60 11.78 -14.99
N TRP A 63 22.15 10.75 -14.28
CA TRP A 63 21.29 10.91 -13.08
C TRP A 63 22.04 10.75 -11.74
N ARG A 64 23.34 10.43 -11.80
CA ARG A 64 24.18 10.08 -10.64
C ARG A 64 24.29 11.19 -9.59
N LYS A 65 24.37 12.46 -10.00
CA LYS A 65 24.54 13.62 -9.08
C LYS A 65 23.27 13.94 -8.29
N THR A 66 22.11 13.83 -8.94
CA THR A 66 20.80 13.99 -8.29
C THR A 66 20.52 12.80 -7.40
N ARG A 67 20.80 11.57 -7.87
CA ARG A 67 20.71 10.38 -7.02
C ARG A 67 21.49 10.54 -5.73
N LEU A 68 22.77 10.90 -5.78
CA LEU A 68 23.63 11.05 -4.58
C LEU A 68 23.12 12.12 -3.60
N SER A 69 22.60 13.24 -4.11
CA SER A 69 22.02 14.29 -3.27
C SER A 69 20.67 13.87 -2.68
N THR A 70 19.81 13.20 -3.44
CA THR A 70 18.52 12.68 -2.97
C THR A 70 18.71 11.54 -1.95
N THR A 71 19.60 10.58 -2.21
CA THR A 71 19.90 9.48 -1.25
C THR A 71 20.57 9.97 0.03
N ALA A 72 21.37 11.05 -0.03
CA ALA A 72 22.00 11.63 1.17
C ALA A 72 20.99 12.34 2.08
N MET A 73 19.90 12.88 1.52
CA MET A 73 18.80 13.49 2.28
C MET A 73 17.84 12.45 2.89
N ILE A 74 17.95 11.19 2.46
CA ILE A 74 16.97 10.11 2.66
C ILE A 74 17.32 9.15 3.82
N LYS A 75 18.25 9.52 4.71
CA LYS A 75 18.64 8.65 5.84
C LYS A 75 17.59 8.69 6.96
N GLY A 76 16.65 7.77 6.91
CA GLY A 76 15.54 7.73 7.86
C GLY A 76 14.83 6.39 7.94
N TYR A 77 15.64 5.34 8.03
CA TYR A 77 15.31 4.04 8.59
C TYR A 77 16.65 3.33 8.87
N GLN A 78 16.72 2.49 9.91
CA GLN A 78 17.88 1.58 10.08
C GLN A 78 17.93 0.46 9.02
N GLU A 79 16.90 0.35 8.19
CA GLU A 79 16.78 -0.60 7.06
C GLU A 79 17.09 0.15 5.77
N GLU A 80 18.25 -0.07 5.15
CA GLU A 80 18.68 0.57 3.89
C GLU A 80 17.76 0.25 2.70
N GLU A 81 16.85 -0.71 2.85
CA GLU A 81 15.84 -1.13 1.88
C GLU A 81 14.92 0.00 1.39
N HIS A 82 14.71 1.09 2.15
CA HIS A 82 13.92 2.23 1.68
C HIS A 82 14.54 2.94 0.45
N LEU A 83 15.85 2.80 0.24
CA LEU A 83 16.57 3.39 -0.89
C LEU A 83 16.06 2.87 -2.25
N ILE A 84 15.54 1.64 -2.30
CA ILE A 84 15.02 1.03 -3.52
C ILE A 84 13.75 1.72 -4.01
N GLY A 85 12.88 2.16 -3.08
CA GLY A 85 11.70 2.98 -3.42
C GLY A 85 12.09 4.30 -4.07
N SER A 86 13.15 4.92 -3.55
CA SER A 86 13.70 6.17 -4.05
C SER A 86 14.29 6.03 -5.46
N LEU A 87 14.98 4.93 -5.73
CA LEU A 87 15.63 4.69 -7.03
C LEU A 87 14.68 4.25 -8.14
N THR A 88 13.51 3.74 -7.77
CA THR A 88 12.50 3.31 -8.73
C THR A 88 12.04 4.49 -9.62
N ILE A 89 12.13 5.73 -9.15
CA ILE A 89 11.87 6.92 -9.95
C ILE A 89 12.76 7.01 -11.17
N PHE A 90 14.05 6.70 -11.05
CA PHE A 90 14.97 6.81 -12.19
C PHE A 90 14.67 5.75 -13.25
N LYS A 91 14.22 4.55 -12.85
CA LYS A 91 13.73 3.53 -13.79
C LYS A 91 12.50 4.03 -14.55
N VAL A 92 11.58 4.69 -13.86
CA VAL A 92 10.37 5.27 -14.46
C VAL A 92 10.73 6.42 -15.43
N LEU A 93 11.62 7.32 -15.03
CA LEU A 93 12.08 8.44 -15.86
C LEU A 93 12.73 7.99 -17.17
N GLU A 94 13.56 6.94 -17.12
CA GLU A 94 14.21 6.37 -18.31
C GLU A 94 13.20 5.88 -19.36
N ILE A 95 12.03 5.39 -18.94
CA ILE A 95 10.97 4.94 -19.87
C ILE A 95 10.19 6.12 -20.39
N MET A 96 9.87 7.07 -19.51
CA MET A 96 9.05 8.23 -19.84
C MET A 96 9.70 9.20 -20.82
N LYS A 97 11.03 9.25 -20.88
CA LYS A 97 11.78 10.24 -21.67
C LYS A 97 11.42 10.25 -23.17
N ASP A 98 10.99 9.11 -23.71
CA ASP A 98 10.68 8.92 -25.12
C ASP A 98 9.16 8.81 -25.38
N GLN A 99 8.31 9.22 -24.41
CA GLN A 99 6.86 9.04 -24.46
C GLN A 99 6.10 10.36 -24.55
N ASP A 100 5.11 10.41 -25.44
CA ASP A 100 4.25 11.60 -25.61
C ASP A 100 3.22 11.76 -24.49
N LYS A 101 2.69 10.65 -23.97
CA LYS A 101 1.65 10.63 -22.93
C LYS A 101 1.76 9.39 -22.06
N VAL A 102 1.85 9.60 -20.75
CA VAL A 102 2.02 8.56 -19.73
C VAL A 102 0.88 8.59 -18.72
N GLU A 103 0.42 7.41 -18.31
CA GLU A 103 -0.39 7.17 -17.11
C GLU A 103 0.42 6.27 -16.16
N LEU A 104 0.63 6.74 -14.92
CA LEU A 104 1.44 6.04 -13.93
C LEU A 104 0.54 5.51 -12.82
N THR A 105 0.70 4.24 -12.44
CA THR A 105 0.08 3.65 -11.26
C THR A 105 1.17 3.24 -10.28
N ILE A 106 1.10 3.73 -9.05
CA ILE A 106 2.05 3.45 -7.98
C ILE A 106 1.29 2.75 -6.87
N GLY A 107 1.46 1.44 -6.78
CA GLY A 107 0.79 0.60 -5.80
C GLY A 107 1.75 -0.02 -4.80
N GLY A 108 1.20 -0.54 -3.72
CA GLY A 108 1.97 -1.35 -2.78
C GLY A 108 1.11 -1.99 -1.73
N HIS A 109 1.69 -2.97 -1.03
CA HIS A 109 1.04 -3.67 0.09
C HIS A 109 1.88 -3.59 1.37
N SER A 110 1.23 -3.46 2.52
CA SER A 110 1.89 -3.55 3.83
C SER A 110 3.04 -2.54 3.98
N ARG A 111 4.26 -2.98 4.35
CA ARG A 111 5.46 -2.14 4.35
C ARG A 111 5.81 -1.57 2.96
N GLY A 112 5.48 -2.26 1.87
CA GLY A 112 5.65 -1.72 0.52
C GLY A 112 4.81 -0.47 0.28
N ALA A 113 3.58 -0.43 0.78
CA ALA A 113 2.74 0.78 0.75
C ALA A 113 3.22 1.87 1.71
N ALA A 114 3.61 1.48 2.94
CA ALA A 114 4.02 2.42 3.98
C ALA A 114 5.41 3.05 3.74
N VAL A 115 6.34 2.29 3.16
CA VAL A 115 7.73 2.71 2.95
C VAL A 115 8.01 2.94 1.47
N GLY A 116 7.64 2.01 0.58
CA GLY A 116 7.96 2.10 -0.85
C GLY A 116 7.27 3.26 -1.55
N ILE A 117 5.93 3.38 -1.41
CA ILE A 117 5.17 4.49 -2.03
C ILE A 117 5.63 5.84 -1.45
N ILE A 118 5.76 5.94 -0.12
CA ILE A 118 6.22 7.17 0.52
C ILE A 118 7.64 7.51 0.03
N GLY A 119 8.53 6.51 -0.06
CA GLY A 119 9.88 6.69 -0.58
C GLY A 119 9.94 7.19 -2.02
N PHE A 120 9.05 6.66 -2.86
CA PHE A 120 8.84 7.18 -4.21
C PHE A 120 8.38 8.65 -4.19
N LEU A 121 7.28 8.98 -3.52
CA LEU A 121 6.71 10.33 -3.54
C LEU A 121 7.69 11.40 -3.05
N THR A 122 8.49 11.06 -2.06
CA THR A 122 9.45 12.00 -1.45
C THR A 122 10.64 12.25 -2.35
N THR A 123 11.12 11.22 -3.04
CA THR A 123 12.14 11.35 -4.08
C THR A 123 11.59 12.12 -5.28
N LEU A 124 10.30 11.96 -5.62
CA LEU A 124 9.65 12.74 -6.66
C LEU A 124 9.62 14.22 -6.29
N LEU A 125 9.28 14.53 -5.04
CA LEU A 125 9.30 15.90 -4.54
C LEU A 125 10.73 16.49 -4.54
N ALA A 126 11.72 15.75 -4.05
CA ALA A 126 13.11 16.20 -4.07
C ALA A 126 13.60 16.46 -5.51
N ALA A 127 13.23 15.59 -6.46
CA ALA A 127 13.50 15.80 -7.88
C ALA A 127 12.81 17.07 -8.40
N ALA A 128 11.56 17.32 -7.99
CA ALA A 128 10.81 18.53 -8.35
C ALA A 128 11.44 19.83 -7.86
N GLU A 129 12.19 19.79 -6.75
CA GLU A 129 12.88 20.95 -6.20
C GLU A 129 14.19 21.28 -6.92
N SER A 130 14.69 20.38 -7.76
CA SER A 130 15.99 20.53 -8.43
C SER A 130 15.93 21.11 -9.85
N ASP A 131 14.75 21.56 -10.32
CA ASP A 131 14.41 22.14 -11.65
C ASP A 131 14.76 21.31 -12.90
N ASN A 132 15.68 20.35 -12.82
CA ASN A 132 16.22 19.60 -13.95
C ASN A 132 15.22 18.61 -14.59
N TYR A 133 14.05 18.40 -13.98
CA TYR A 133 13.18 17.25 -14.31
C TYR A 133 11.74 17.62 -14.66
N THR A 134 11.35 18.88 -14.49
CA THR A 134 9.96 19.33 -14.69
C THR A 134 9.44 19.03 -16.10
N GLN A 135 10.30 19.13 -17.12
CA GLN A 135 9.91 18.85 -18.51
C GLN A 135 9.61 17.38 -18.78
N LEU A 136 10.27 16.45 -18.10
CA LEU A 136 10.05 15.01 -18.29
C LEU A 136 8.73 14.54 -17.69
N TRP A 137 8.28 15.20 -16.62
CA TRP A 137 6.99 14.93 -15.99
C TRP A 137 5.80 15.53 -16.75
N ALA A 138 6.04 16.42 -17.72
CA ALA A 138 4.98 17.07 -18.49
C ALA A 138 4.16 16.10 -19.35
N CYS A 139 4.70 14.93 -19.71
CA CYS A 139 3.97 13.89 -20.45
C CYS A 139 3.03 13.08 -19.55
N VAL A 140 3.15 13.18 -18.22
CA VAL A 140 2.30 12.43 -17.28
C VAL A 140 0.95 13.10 -17.15
N SER A 141 -0.08 12.36 -17.53
CA SER A 141 -1.48 12.84 -17.52
C SER A 141 -2.24 12.45 -16.26
N ASN A 142 -1.83 11.35 -15.60
CA ASN A 142 -2.44 10.86 -14.37
C ASN A 142 -1.44 10.03 -13.55
N ILE A 143 -1.48 10.17 -12.23
CA ILE A 143 -0.77 9.32 -11.27
C ILE A 143 -1.79 8.72 -10.30
N HIS A 144 -2.04 7.43 -10.40
CA HIS A 144 -2.92 6.71 -9.49
C HIS A 144 -2.11 6.03 -8.39
N ILE A 145 -2.31 6.42 -7.14
CA ILE A 145 -1.68 5.79 -5.98
C ILE A 145 -2.64 4.76 -5.39
N ILE A 146 -2.16 3.53 -5.17
CA ILE A 146 -2.93 2.45 -4.56
C ILE A 146 -2.21 1.92 -3.32
N ALA A 147 -2.61 2.41 -2.14
CA ALA A 147 -2.05 1.96 -0.88
C ALA A 147 -2.90 0.82 -0.29
N VAL A 148 -2.39 -0.42 -0.39
CA VAL A 148 -3.08 -1.58 0.17
C VAL A 148 -2.58 -1.87 1.57
N ASP A 149 -3.44 -1.58 2.53
CA ASP A 149 -3.29 -1.97 3.93
C ASP A 149 -1.91 -1.59 4.53
N PRO A 150 -1.49 -0.32 4.39
CA PRO A 150 -0.15 0.14 4.70
C PRO A 150 0.18 -0.06 6.19
N VAL A 151 1.28 -0.77 6.47
CA VAL A 151 1.71 -1.08 7.85
C VAL A 151 3.08 -0.49 8.07
N GLN A 152 3.19 0.39 9.06
CA GLN A 152 4.50 0.83 9.53
C GLN A 152 5.17 -0.33 10.28
N GLY A 153 6.47 -0.54 10.03
CA GLY A 153 7.26 -1.41 10.89
C GLY A 153 7.30 -0.87 12.32
N ARG A 154 7.38 -1.76 13.32
CA ARG A 154 7.68 -1.35 14.70
C ARG A 154 9.17 -1.06 14.84
N GLN A 155 9.52 0.11 15.37
CA GLN A 155 10.84 0.41 15.90
C GLN A 155 10.77 0.31 17.43
N GLU A 156 11.74 -0.37 18.07
CA GLU A 156 11.67 -0.71 19.50
C GLU A 156 11.56 0.50 20.44
N GLU A 157 12.03 1.68 20.01
CA GLU A 157 12.10 2.89 20.84
C GLU A 157 11.13 4.00 20.44
N LYS A 158 10.43 3.85 19.30
CA LYS A 158 9.47 4.84 18.80
C LYS A 158 8.29 4.13 18.17
N ASP A 159 7.21 4.00 18.95
CA ASP A 159 5.94 3.43 18.49
C ASP A 159 5.31 4.21 17.32
N ASP A 160 5.78 5.43 17.05
CA ASP A 160 5.07 6.40 16.20
C ASP A 160 5.92 7.06 15.11
N THR A 161 7.18 6.64 14.90
CA THR A 161 8.01 7.25 13.86
C THR A 161 8.57 6.20 12.93
N ASN A 162 7.91 6.02 11.78
CA ASN A 162 8.70 5.76 10.59
C ASN A 162 9.57 7.02 10.42
N ASP A 163 10.89 6.91 10.54
CA ASP A 163 11.83 8.02 10.41
C ASP A 163 11.90 8.53 8.96
N MET A 164 10.83 8.36 8.17
CA MET A 164 10.50 9.04 6.93
C MET A 164 11.66 9.41 6.00
N MET A 165 12.72 8.61 5.92
CA MET A 165 13.87 9.04 5.15
C MET A 165 14.34 10.48 5.53
N GLY A 166 14.21 10.89 6.80
CA GLY A 166 14.55 12.24 7.28
C GLY A 166 13.49 13.34 7.07
N LEU A 167 12.26 13.03 6.69
CA LEU A 167 11.22 14.04 6.48
C LEU A 167 10.65 14.59 7.79
N PRO A 168 10.20 15.86 7.82
CA PRO A 168 9.66 16.50 9.02
C PRO A 168 8.45 15.76 9.60
N ALA A 169 8.38 15.59 10.92
CA ALA A 169 7.31 14.86 11.61
C ALA A 169 5.86 15.35 11.35
N ASN A 170 5.68 16.51 10.71
CA ASN A 170 4.37 17.07 10.32
C ASN A 170 3.99 16.82 8.84
N TRP A 171 4.62 15.85 8.19
CA TRP A 171 4.33 15.47 6.81
C TRP A 171 3.09 14.58 6.70
N SER A 172 2.09 15.04 5.94
CA SER A 172 0.92 14.26 5.52
C SER A 172 1.00 13.93 4.04
N VAL A 173 0.47 12.79 3.61
CA VAL A 173 0.45 12.36 2.20
C VAL A 173 -0.13 13.44 1.28
N ASP A 174 -1.22 14.10 1.70
CA ASP A 174 -1.86 15.19 0.94
C ASP A 174 -0.90 16.36 0.69
N ARG A 175 -0.12 16.75 1.68
CA ARG A 175 0.82 17.87 1.56
C ARG A 175 1.90 17.56 0.53
N VAL A 176 2.40 16.31 0.52
CA VAL A 176 3.39 15.85 -0.47
C VAL A 176 2.83 15.93 -1.87
N ILE A 177 1.64 15.34 -2.06
CA ILE A 177 0.96 15.31 -3.35
C ILE A 177 0.72 16.73 -3.84
N GLN A 178 0.22 17.61 -2.98
CA GLN A 178 -0.02 19.01 -3.34
C GLN A 178 1.27 19.71 -3.76
N GLN A 179 2.36 19.56 -3.01
CA GLN A 179 3.64 20.18 -3.36
C GLN A 179 4.21 19.65 -4.68
N ILE A 180 4.07 18.35 -4.96
CA ILE A 180 4.45 17.77 -6.25
C ILE A 180 3.58 18.36 -7.37
N GLN A 181 2.26 18.46 -7.20
CA GLN A 181 1.36 19.06 -8.17
C GLN A 181 1.71 20.52 -8.47
N ASP A 182 1.99 21.31 -7.44
CA ASP A 182 2.36 22.71 -7.60
C ASP A 182 3.68 22.88 -8.34
N LYS A 183 4.70 22.09 -7.99
CA LYS A 183 6.06 22.19 -8.54
C LYS A 183 6.22 21.56 -9.92
N LEU A 184 5.68 20.36 -10.15
CA LEU A 184 5.86 19.62 -11.40
C LEU A 184 4.74 19.85 -12.42
N PHE A 185 3.52 20.08 -11.93
CA PHE A 185 2.31 20.06 -12.76
C PHE A 185 1.59 21.42 -12.81
N GLY A 186 2.19 22.47 -12.26
CA GLY A 186 1.64 23.83 -12.26
C GLY A 186 0.29 23.92 -11.54
N GLY A 187 0.10 23.14 -10.48
CA GLY A 187 -1.12 23.09 -9.68
C GLY A 187 -2.25 22.25 -10.30
N LYS A 188 -2.02 21.59 -11.43
CA LYS A 188 -3.00 20.66 -12.00
C LYS A 188 -3.18 19.43 -11.10
N SER A 189 -4.44 19.06 -10.87
CA SER A 189 -4.78 17.83 -10.16
C SER A 189 -4.52 16.62 -11.05
N VAL A 190 -3.35 15.99 -10.89
CA VAL A 190 -2.96 14.78 -11.65
C VAL A 190 -2.98 13.52 -10.79
N PHE A 191 -3.11 13.64 -9.47
CA PHE A 191 -3.12 12.50 -8.57
C PHE A 191 -4.53 12.01 -8.26
N THR A 192 -4.68 10.69 -8.27
CA THR A 192 -5.77 9.97 -7.62
C THR A 192 -5.21 9.00 -6.59
N VAL A 193 -5.92 8.79 -5.50
CA VAL A 193 -5.47 7.96 -4.39
C VAL A 193 -6.58 7.01 -3.98
N THR A 194 -6.27 5.72 -4.01
CA THR A 194 -7.08 4.65 -3.46
C THR A 194 -6.36 4.06 -2.26
N VAL A 195 -6.99 4.08 -1.09
CA VAL A 195 -6.55 3.29 0.06
C VAL A 195 -7.46 2.08 0.18
N TYR A 196 -6.87 0.89 0.27
CA TYR A 196 -7.62 -0.36 0.46
C TYR A 196 -7.11 -1.09 1.70
N THR A 197 -7.84 -1.00 2.81
CA THR A 197 -7.46 -1.63 4.08
C THR A 197 -8.21 -2.94 4.31
N ALA A 198 -7.56 -3.87 5.01
CA ALA A 198 -8.26 -5.02 5.57
C ALA A 198 -9.24 -4.55 6.66
N ARG A 199 -10.35 -5.25 6.79
CA ARG A 199 -11.34 -5.05 7.86
C ARG A 199 -10.82 -5.53 9.21
N PHE A 200 -10.00 -6.58 9.22
CA PHE A 200 -9.51 -7.20 10.43
C PHE A 200 -8.07 -7.72 10.27
N ASP A 201 -7.29 -7.58 11.34
CA ASP A 201 -6.06 -8.33 11.56
C ASP A 201 -5.91 -8.56 13.08
N VAL A 202 -5.77 -9.81 13.49
CA VAL A 202 -5.59 -10.19 14.91
C VAL A 202 -4.23 -9.73 15.46
N ARG A 203 -3.31 -9.31 14.59
CA ARG A 203 -1.98 -8.83 14.99
C ARG A 203 -2.09 -7.35 15.33
N GLU A 204 -2.34 -7.04 16.61
CA GLU A 204 -2.34 -5.67 17.18
C GLU A 204 -1.10 -4.81 16.85
N GLN A 205 -0.02 -5.50 16.52
CA GLN A 205 1.26 -4.96 16.16
C GLN A 205 1.28 -4.36 14.75
N PHE A 206 0.36 -4.76 13.88
CA PHE A 206 0.28 -4.33 12.49
C PHE A 206 -0.72 -3.18 12.39
N ARG A 207 -0.40 -2.04 13.01
CA ARG A 207 -1.24 -0.84 12.93
C ARG A 207 -1.19 -0.25 11.53
N LEU A 208 -2.29 0.40 11.14
CA LEU A 208 -2.29 1.21 9.93
C LEU A 208 -1.23 2.30 10.10
N ASP A 209 -0.51 2.58 9.04
CA ASP A 209 0.45 3.67 9.00
C ASP A 209 -0.21 5.03 9.28
N SER A 210 0.35 5.79 10.22
CA SER A 210 -0.26 7.03 10.74
C SER A 210 -0.45 8.13 9.67
N ARG A 211 0.35 8.12 8.60
CA ARG A 211 0.23 9.12 7.51
C ARG A 211 -0.91 8.78 6.57
N TRP A 212 -1.09 7.50 6.28
CA TRP A 212 -2.24 7.01 5.52
C TRP A 212 -3.53 7.18 6.32
N GLU A 213 -3.47 6.98 7.65
CA GLU A 213 -4.57 7.34 8.55
C GLU A 213 -4.90 8.84 8.47
N GLN A 214 -3.89 9.72 8.60
CA GLN A 214 -4.09 11.17 8.49
C GLN A 214 -4.69 11.57 7.13
N TRP A 215 -4.25 10.94 6.04
CA TRP A 215 -4.80 11.16 4.70
C TRP A 215 -6.30 10.81 4.66
N ILE A 216 -6.68 9.67 5.23
CA ILE A 216 -8.09 9.23 5.29
C ILE A 216 -8.93 10.23 6.09
N GLU A 217 -8.46 10.67 7.26
CA GLU A 217 -9.17 11.66 8.08
C GLU A 217 -9.29 13.01 7.37
N THR A 218 -8.23 13.46 6.68
CA THR A 218 -8.23 14.73 5.93
C THR A 218 -9.20 14.69 4.73
N ASN A 219 -9.31 13.54 4.07
CA ASN A 219 -10.13 13.37 2.85
C ASN A 219 -11.50 12.75 3.12
N LYS A 220 -11.90 12.60 4.38
CA LYS A 220 -13.11 11.88 4.78
C LYS A 220 -14.37 12.35 4.09
N ASP A 221 -14.58 13.66 3.98
CA ASP A 221 -15.78 14.21 3.34
C ASP A 221 -15.80 13.94 1.83
N SER A 222 -14.63 13.96 1.18
CA SER A 222 -14.46 13.64 -0.24
C SER A 222 -14.79 12.17 -0.51
N ILE A 223 -14.25 11.29 0.34
CA ILE A 223 -14.50 9.84 0.34
C ILE A 223 -15.99 9.56 0.53
N LEU A 224 -16.60 10.14 1.58
CA LEU A 224 -18.02 9.92 1.93
C LEU A 224 -18.99 10.37 0.83
N GLN A 225 -18.66 11.45 0.13
CA GLN A 225 -19.50 11.97 -0.95
C GLN A 225 -19.27 11.25 -2.28
N ASN A 226 -18.37 10.28 -2.34
CA ASN A 226 -17.87 9.66 -3.57
C ASN A 226 -17.46 10.71 -4.63
N LYS A 227 -16.85 11.82 -4.18
CA LYS A 227 -16.43 12.93 -5.05
C LYS A 227 -14.91 12.93 -5.18
N GLY A 228 -14.43 13.42 -6.33
CA GLY A 228 -13.02 13.73 -6.52
C GLY A 228 -12.09 12.51 -6.65
N SER A 229 -10.85 12.72 -6.26
CA SER A 229 -9.68 11.86 -6.51
C SER A 229 -9.34 10.89 -5.38
N ALA A 230 -10.18 10.81 -4.34
CA ALA A 230 -9.97 9.98 -3.15
C ALA A 230 -10.96 8.81 -3.11
N GLU A 231 -10.45 7.58 -2.95
CA GLU A 231 -11.23 6.36 -2.76
C GLU A 231 -10.74 5.60 -1.52
N LEU A 232 -11.66 5.05 -0.73
CA LEU A 232 -11.35 4.17 0.39
C LEU A 232 -12.20 2.91 0.32
N TYR A 233 -11.53 1.76 0.38
CA TYR A 233 -12.17 0.45 0.47
C TYR A 233 -11.73 -0.22 1.77
N ILE A 234 -12.68 -0.85 2.48
CA ILE A 234 -12.43 -1.62 3.70
C ILE A 234 -13.07 -3.00 3.54
N ALA A 235 -12.25 -4.00 3.21
CA ALA A 235 -12.71 -5.36 3.02
C ALA A 235 -11.59 -6.38 3.18
N GLY A 236 -11.95 -7.61 3.51
CA GLY A 236 -11.07 -8.71 3.82
C GLY A 236 -10.80 -8.83 5.32
N PHE A 237 -10.96 -10.03 5.88
CA PHE A 237 -10.75 -10.29 7.30
C PHE A 237 -9.28 -10.57 7.66
N ARG A 238 -8.33 -10.45 6.73
CA ARG A 238 -6.91 -10.63 7.00
C ARG A 238 -6.07 -9.66 6.18
N HIS A 239 -4.93 -9.26 6.73
CA HIS A 239 -4.01 -8.27 6.18
C HIS A 239 -3.63 -8.44 4.71
N SER A 240 -3.42 -9.68 4.26
CA SER A 240 -2.99 -9.96 2.90
C SER A 240 -4.14 -10.48 2.04
N SER A 241 -5.39 -10.45 2.54
CA SER A 241 -6.56 -10.94 1.81
C SER A 241 -6.73 -10.26 0.47
N MET A 242 -6.27 -9.03 0.29
CA MET A 242 -6.44 -8.27 -0.96
C MET A 242 -5.40 -8.66 -2.02
N VAL A 243 -4.29 -9.27 -1.63
CA VAL A 243 -3.12 -9.47 -2.51
C VAL A 243 -2.56 -10.90 -2.52
N CYS A 244 -3.02 -11.78 -1.62
CA CYS A 244 -2.51 -13.15 -1.47
C CYS A 244 -3.65 -14.16 -1.39
N ALA A 245 -3.66 -15.13 -2.31
CA ALA A 245 -4.67 -16.19 -2.37
C ALA A 245 -4.75 -17.00 -1.08
N ALA A 246 -3.59 -17.31 -0.50
CA ALA A 246 -3.48 -18.14 0.68
C ALA A 246 -3.99 -17.45 1.94
N ASP A 247 -4.06 -16.12 1.95
CA ASP A 247 -4.54 -15.33 3.08
C ASP A 247 -6.04 -15.03 2.99
N GLU A 248 -6.57 -14.87 1.77
CA GLU A 248 -8.01 -14.74 1.51
C GLU A 248 -8.78 -15.98 2.00
N ILE A 249 -9.83 -15.75 2.78
CA ILE A 249 -10.71 -16.83 3.26
C ILE A 249 -11.77 -17.08 2.18
N THR A 250 -11.36 -17.58 1.01
CA THR A 250 -12.22 -17.62 -0.19
C THR A 250 -13.55 -18.35 0.05
N GLU A 251 -13.60 -19.34 0.95
CA GLU A 251 -14.79 -20.17 1.21
C GLU A 251 -15.97 -19.41 1.81
N ILE A 252 -15.75 -18.22 2.40
CA ILE A 252 -16.85 -17.41 2.92
C ILE A 252 -17.42 -16.50 1.83
N TYR A 253 -16.67 -16.24 0.76
CA TYR A 253 -17.07 -15.39 -0.34
C TYR A 253 -17.73 -16.20 -1.46
N ARG A 254 -18.67 -15.59 -2.20
CA ARG A 254 -19.35 -16.23 -3.34
C ARG A 254 -18.99 -15.56 -4.66
N GLU A 255 -19.50 -14.34 -4.84
CA GLU A 255 -19.41 -13.59 -6.11
C GLU A 255 -18.32 -12.52 -6.07
N CYS A 256 -18.11 -11.93 -4.89
CA CYS A 256 -17.14 -10.87 -4.67
C CYS A 256 -16.13 -11.29 -3.61
N THR A 257 -14.83 -11.09 -3.88
CA THR A 257 -13.76 -11.39 -2.94
C THR A 257 -12.83 -10.18 -2.76
N PRO A 258 -12.10 -10.06 -1.64
CA PRO A 258 -11.14 -8.98 -1.44
C PRO A 258 -10.07 -8.89 -2.55
N ARG A 259 -9.52 -10.03 -3.00
CA ARG A 259 -8.60 -10.04 -4.15
C ARG A 259 -9.29 -9.62 -5.45
N GLY A 260 -10.54 -10.03 -5.64
CA GLY A 260 -11.31 -9.63 -6.81
C GLY A 260 -11.51 -8.12 -6.89
N LEU A 261 -11.76 -7.46 -5.75
CA LEU A 261 -11.84 -5.99 -5.69
C LEU A 261 -10.47 -5.37 -6.00
N MET A 262 -9.37 -5.89 -5.43
CA MET A 262 -8.02 -5.43 -5.76
C MET A 262 -7.73 -5.52 -7.25
N LYS A 263 -8.16 -6.61 -7.90
CA LYS A 263 -8.03 -6.76 -9.36
C LYS A 263 -8.82 -5.72 -10.12
N GLN A 264 -10.04 -5.39 -9.68
CA GLN A 264 -10.81 -4.30 -10.28
C GLN A 264 -10.17 -2.92 -10.09
N ILE A 265 -9.52 -2.67 -8.94
CA ILE A 265 -8.79 -1.42 -8.68
C ILE A 265 -7.59 -1.28 -9.64
N LEU A 266 -6.90 -2.38 -9.95
CA LEU A 266 -5.74 -2.35 -10.86
C LEU A 266 -6.11 -2.31 -12.34
N LYS A 267 -7.31 -2.76 -12.71
CA LYS A 267 -7.75 -2.77 -14.11
C LYS A 267 -8.01 -1.37 -14.63
N THR A 268 -7.46 -1.06 -15.80
CA THR A 268 -7.55 0.26 -16.44
C THR A 268 -8.86 0.49 -17.18
N ASP A 269 -9.62 -0.58 -17.44
CA ASP A 269 -10.91 -0.56 -18.15
C ASP A 269 -12.12 -0.61 -17.21
N VAL A 270 -11.92 -0.77 -15.90
CA VAL A 270 -13.01 -0.82 -14.93
C VAL A 270 -13.33 0.58 -14.42
N THR A 271 -14.61 0.97 -14.50
CA THR A 271 -15.07 2.27 -14.01
C THR A 271 -15.17 2.29 -12.49
N ARG A 272 -15.12 3.49 -11.90
CA ARG A 272 -15.36 3.68 -10.46
C ARG A 272 -16.71 3.12 -10.00
N ILE A 273 -17.76 3.29 -10.81
CA ILE A 273 -19.12 2.81 -10.47
C ILE A 273 -19.15 1.28 -10.37
N GLU A 274 -18.49 0.58 -11.30
CA GLU A 274 -18.38 -0.87 -11.26
C GLU A 274 -17.62 -1.35 -10.01
N ARG A 275 -16.50 -0.68 -9.67
CA ARG A 275 -15.75 -0.96 -8.43
C ARG A 275 -16.59 -0.75 -7.18
N GLU A 276 -17.31 0.37 -7.10
CA GLU A 276 -18.19 0.68 -5.96
C GLU A 276 -19.33 -0.34 -5.84
N GLY A 277 -19.89 -0.80 -6.96
CA GLY A 277 -20.88 -1.88 -6.99
C GLY A 277 -20.33 -3.20 -6.44
N TYR A 278 -19.14 -3.59 -6.90
CA TYR A 278 -18.46 -4.81 -6.43
C TYR A 278 -18.12 -4.71 -4.93
N TYR A 279 -17.59 -3.57 -4.50
CA TYR A 279 -17.27 -3.30 -3.10
C TYR A 279 -18.51 -3.35 -2.22
N LYS A 280 -19.64 -2.78 -2.66
CA LYS A 280 -20.89 -2.82 -1.91
C LYS A 280 -21.34 -4.26 -1.63
N THR A 281 -21.34 -5.12 -2.64
CA THR A 281 -21.69 -6.55 -2.48
C THR A 281 -20.74 -7.26 -1.51
N LEU A 282 -19.43 -7.00 -1.64
CA LEU A 282 -18.42 -7.54 -0.73
C LEU A 282 -18.65 -7.08 0.72
N ARG A 283 -18.87 -5.78 0.93
CA ARG A 283 -19.13 -5.17 2.23
C ARG A 283 -20.40 -5.73 2.87
N ASP A 284 -21.49 -5.84 2.12
CA ASP A 284 -22.76 -6.37 2.63
C ASP A 284 -22.62 -7.85 3.04
N THR A 285 -21.83 -8.61 2.29
CA THR A 285 -21.48 -10.01 2.60
C THR A 285 -20.70 -10.11 3.92
N GLU A 286 -19.64 -9.31 4.08
CA GLU A 286 -18.83 -9.30 5.31
C GLU A 286 -19.62 -8.82 6.53
N ASN A 287 -20.45 -7.78 6.37
CA ASN A 287 -21.30 -7.27 7.44
C ASN A 287 -22.34 -8.31 7.88
N SER A 288 -22.91 -9.07 6.94
CA SER A 288 -23.80 -10.18 7.27
C SER A 288 -23.08 -11.26 8.09
N MET A 289 -21.82 -11.58 7.76
CA MET A 289 -21.04 -12.56 8.53
C MET A 289 -20.74 -12.08 9.94
N LEU A 290 -20.35 -10.81 10.10
CA LEU A 290 -20.12 -10.23 11.42
C LEU A 290 -21.39 -10.24 12.27
N LYS A 291 -22.55 -9.92 11.67
CA LYS A 291 -23.84 -10.01 12.35
C LYS A 291 -24.14 -11.44 12.81
N THR A 292 -24.00 -12.41 11.93
CA THR A 292 -24.19 -13.83 12.27
C THR A 292 -23.20 -14.28 13.35
N LEU A 293 -21.93 -13.84 13.28
CA LEU A 293 -20.91 -14.17 14.28
C LEU A 293 -21.25 -13.62 15.66
N LYS A 294 -21.84 -12.41 15.72
CA LYS A 294 -22.32 -11.80 16.96
C LYS A 294 -23.49 -12.57 17.57
N GLU A 295 -24.47 -12.91 16.74
CA GLU A 295 -25.73 -13.55 17.16
C GLU A 295 -25.52 -15.04 17.50
N ASN A 296 -24.65 -15.72 16.75
CA ASN A 296 -24.32 -17.13 16.91
C ASN A 296 -22.81 -17.40 16.63
N PRO A 297 -21.94 -17.22 17.65
CA PRO A 297 -20.49 -17.42 17.50
C PRO A 297 -20.07 -18.83 17.05
N ASN A 298 -20.96 -19.83 17.20
CA ASN A 298 -20.70 -21.23 16.86
C ASN A 298 -21.35 -21.64 15.52
N ASP A 299 -21.78 -20.70 14.67
CA ASP A 299 -22.36 -21.03 13.36
C ASP A 299 -21.37 -21.86 12.52
N PRO A 300 -21.72 -23.10 12.12
CA PRO A 300 -20.83 -23.95 11.32
C PRO A 300 -20.38 -23.33 10.01
N LYS A 301 -21.17 -22.42 9.42
CA LYS A 301 -20.84 -21.69 8.18
C LYS A 301 -19.71 -20.69 8.39
N LEU A 302 -19.51 -20.21 9.62
CA LEU A 302 -18.46 -19.25 9.97
C LEU A 302 -17.23 -19.89 10.60
N LYS A 303 -17.21 -21.23 10.76
CA LYS A 303 -16.09 -21.95 11.34
C LYS A 303 -14.75 -21.59 10.70
N LYS A 304 -14.69 -21.50 9.37
CA LYS A 304 -13.47 -21.09 8.64
C LYS A 304 -13.07 -19.65 8.92
N LEU A 305 -14.03 -18.73 9.01
CA LEU A 305 -13.76 -17.34 9.39
C LEU A 305 -13.12 -17.28 10.78
N VAL A 306 -13.71 -17.95 11.77
CA VAL A 306 -13.19 -18.00 13.15
C VAL A 306 -11.78 -18.60 13.17
N GLU A 307 -11.60 -19.81 12.65
CA GLU A 307 -10.30 -20.50 12.61
C GLU A 307 -9.20 -19.64 11.99
N ARG A 308 -9.52 -18.91 10.90
CA ARG A 308 -8.55 -18.10 10.15
C ARG A 308 -8.33 -16.71 10.73
N THR A 309 -9.14 -16.28 11.68
CA THR A 309 -9.03 -14.99 12.38
C THR A 309 -8.54 -15.14 13.82
N GLU A 310 -8.25 -16.37 14.25
CA GLU A 310 -7.48 -16.64 15.45
C GLU A 310 -5.99 -16.39 15.25
N LEU A 311 -5.32 -16.03 16.36
CA LEU A 311 -3.88 -15.79 16.37
C LEU A 311 -3.06 -17.02 15.94
N SER A 312 -3.51 -18.22 16.33
CA SER A 312 -2.89 -19.51 16.00
C SER A 312 -2.74 -19.77 14.50
N SER A 313 -3.60 -19.15 13.68
CA SER A 313 -3.64 -19.34 12.23
C SER A 313 -2.59 -18.54 11.45
N TYR A 314 -1.92 -17.59 12.11
CA TYR A 314 -0.84 -16.81 11.54
C TYR A 314 0.46 -17.59 11.74
N LYS A 315 0.90 -18.29 10.69
CA LYS A 315 2.16 -19.06 10.73
C LYS A 315 3.33 -18.13 11.01
N LEU A 316 3.83 -18.15 12.24
CA LEU A 316 5.11 -17.56 12.61
C LEU A 316 6.24 -18.35 11.93
N GLY A 317 6.65 -17.92 10.73
CA GLY A 317 7.86 -18.45 10.11
C GLY A 317 9.07 -18.25 11.03
N LYS A 318 10.07 -19.15 10.95
CA LYS A 318 11.31 -19.09 11.76
C LYS A 318 12.07 -17.75 11.65
N ILE A 319 11.83 -16.98 10.58
CA ILE A 319 12.39 -15.64 10.32
C ILE A 319 11.89 -14.59 11.32
N PHE A 320 10.77 -14.86 12.00
CA PHE A 320 10.11 -13.93 12.91
C PHE A 320 10.17 -14.40 14.36
N SER A 321 11.32 -14.92 14.82
CA SER A 321 11.53 -15.30 16.21
C SER A 321 11.38 -14.11 17.20
N TRP A 322 11.51 -12.88 16.71
CA TRP A 322 11.25 -11.63 17.42
C TRP A 322 9.75 -11.27 17.50
N LEU A 323 8.87 -11.86 16.68
CA LEU A 323 7.40 -11.71 16.75
C LEU A 323 6.74 -12.60 17.81
N LYS A 324 7.48 -13.00 18.85
CA LYS A 324 7.03 -13.94 19.88
C LYS A 324 5.82 -13.50 20.71
N LYS A 325 5.22 -12.33 20.49
CA LYS A 325 4.01 -11.88 21.21
C LYS A 325 3.15 -10.97 20.34
N TYR A 326 2.44 -11.54 19.36
CA TYR A 326 1.21 -10.90 18.93
C TYR A 326 0.19 -10.99 20.07
N THR A 327 -0.53 -9.90 20.34
CA THR A 327 -1.38 -9.77 21.55
C THR A 327 -2.86 -9.58 21.22
N GLY A 328 -3.23 -9.55 19.94
CA GLY A 328 -4.57 -9.12 19.58
C GLY A 328 -5.66 -10.15 19.83
N THR A 329 -6.86 -9.60 19.91
CA THR A 329 -8.08 -10.33 20.24
C THR A 329 -8.68 -10.96 18.98
N PRO A 330 -9.05 -12.26 18.99
CA PRO A 330 -9.71 -12.90 17.86
C PRO A 330 -11.00 -12.19 17.44
N LEU A 331 -11.33 -12.25 16.16
CA LEU A 331 -12.50 -11.57 15.60
C LEU A 331 -13.81 -11.96 16.32
N ALA A 332 -13.97 -13.25 16.64
CA ALA A 332 -15.18 -13.76 17.30
C ALA A 332 -15.40 -13.15 18.69
N ASP A 333 -14.34 -12.79 19.41
CA ASP A 333 -14.44 -12.14 20.72
C ASP A 333 -14.66 -10.63 20.55
N LEU A 334 -13.95 -9.99 19.61
CA LEU A 334 -14.14 -8.56 19.30
C LEU A 334 -15.58 -8.22 18.91
N VAL A 335 -16.26 -9.09 18.19
CA VAL A 335 -17.61 -8.81 17.66
C VAL A 335 -18.70 -8.93 18.75
N LYS A 336 -18.47 -9.69 19.81
CA LYS A 336 -19.45 -9.86 20.92
C LYS A 336 -19.71 -8.56 21.65
N ASP A 337 -18.65 -7.85 21.97
CA ASP A 337 -18.72 -6.72 22.92
C ASP A 337 -19.09 -5.39 22.27
N ASN A 338 -19.30 -5.37 20.94
CA ASN A 338 -19.23 -4.11 20.20
C ASN A 338 -20.36 -3.86 19.19
N PRO A 339 -20.75 -2.58 18.99
CA PRO A 339 -21.88 -2.23 18.14
C PRO A 339 -21.50 -2.39 16.68
N ILE A 340 -22.14 -3.28 15.91
CA ILE A 340 -21.81 -3.50 14.49
C ILE A 340 -22.10 -2.23 13.69
N ASP A 341 -21.08 -1.41 13.45
CA ASP A 341 -21.15 -0.26 12.54
C ASP A 341 -20.90 -0.78 11.10
N PRO A 342 -21.78 -0.48 10.13
CA PRO A 342 -21.61 -0.93 8.75
C PRO A 342 -20.29 -0.50 8.11
N ASP A 343 -19.64 0.57 8.61
CA ASP A 343 -18.38 1.12 8.09
C ASP A 343 -17.28 1.30 9.18
N PHE A 344 -17.48 0.80 10.41
CA PHE A 344 -16.59 0.85 11.60
C PHE A 344 -15.37 1.80 11.51
N LYS A 345 -15.70 3.10 11.51
CA LYS A 345 -14.83 4.30 11.57
C LYS A 345 -13.45 4.15 10.92
N TYR A 346 -13.43 4.49 9.62
CA TYR A 346 -12.34 5.12 8.88
C TYR A 346 -10.97 4.95 9.56
N ALA A 347 -10.36 3.78 9.35
CA ALA A 347 -8.92 3.63 9.42
C ALA A 347 -8.21 3.81 10.76
N ARG A 348 -8.77 3.26 11.85
CA ARG A 348 -7.92 2.67 12.90
C ARG A 348 -8.22 1.18 12.96
N ARG A 349 -7.27 0.37 12.50
CA ARG A 349 -7.31 -1.11 12.35
C ARG A 349 -7.75 -1.93 13.57
N TYR A 350 -8.14 -1.27 14.66
CA TYR A 350 -8.83 -1.79 15.81
C TYR A 350 -9.99 -0.84 16.05
N VAL A 351 -11.20 -1.33 15.84
CA VAL A 351 -12.22 -0.85 16.75
C VAL A 351 -11.73 -1.25 18.15
N PHE A 352 -11.84 -0.34 19.13
CA PHE A 352 -11.44 -0.45 20.54
C PHE A 352 -10.00 -0.04 20.88
N TYR A 353 -9.74 1.27 20.83
CA TYR A 353 -9.12 1.90 22.00
C TYR A 353 -10.20 2.69 22.74
N ASN A 354 -10.57 2.22 23.93
CA ASN A 354 -11.18 3.09 24.93
C ASN A 354 -10.18 4.22 25.23
N ARG A 355 -10.71 5.45 25.31
CA ARG A 355 -10.06 6.50 26.10
C ARG A 355 -10.08 6.11 27.57
#